data_AF-A0A7X2DAB4-F1
#
_entry.id   AF-A0A7X2DAB4-F1
#
_cell.length_a   1.000
_cell.length_b   1.000
_cell.length_c   1.000
_cell.angle_alpha   90.00
_cell.angle_beta   90.00
_cell.angle_gamma   90.00
#
_symmetry.space_group_name_H-M   'P 1'
#
loop_
_entity.id
_entity.type
_entity.pdbx_description
1 polymer ?
#
loop_
_entity_poly.entity_id
_entity_poly.type
_entity_poly.pdbx_seq_one_letter_code
_entity_poly.pdbx_strand_id
1 'polypeptide(L)'
;MRRAGRSIREMAQVLGRNASSISRELRRNSSTIYGSYLDHNAQLRADNRRSRASHRMRLKSDGVREYVTSKLKEDWSPEQIAGRIGIDHPDLSISHEAIYQYVYHPSTPNRQELIGCLRRSHRRRKRKGRAPDKHRSKITGRVGIEQRPREVETRARFGDWEADTLISRQSKAALLTMVERSSRLVQLEKLDAKTSTLTSQAIISRLLCFP
;
A
#
# COMPACT_ATOMS: atom_id res chain seq x y z
N MET A 1 31.58 1.85 -32.13
CA MET A 1 32.97 1.99 -31.60
C MET A 1 33.75 0.68 -31.69
N ARG A 2 33.36 -0.42 -31.01
CA ARG A 2 34.10 -1.70 -31.06
C ARG A 2 34.12 -2.37 -32.44
N ARG A 3 33.00 -2.35 -33.18
CA ARG A 3 32.94 -2.80 -34.60
C ARG A 3 33.78 -1.94 -35.55
N ALA A 4 34.09 -0.71 -35.15
CA ALA A 4 34.93 0.20 -35.90
C ALA A 4 36.41 0.11 -35.47
N GLY A 5 36.83 -1.00 -34.86
CA GLY A 5 38.23 -1.27 -34.48
C GLY A 5 38.77 -0.50 -33.26
N ARG A 6 37.97 0.35 -32.60
CA ARG A 6 38.45 1.17 -31.47
C ARG A 6 38.84 0.32 -30.25
N SER A 7 39.94 0.68 -29.62
CA SER A 7 40.44 0.02 -28.42
C SER A 7 39.53 0.27 -27.20
N ILE A 8 39.63 -0.58 -26.18
CA ILE A 8 38.86 -0.40 -24.92
C ILE A 8 39.21 0.93 -24.25
N ARG A 9 40.47 1.39 -24.35
CA ARG A 9 40.94 2.64 -23.74
C ARG A 9 40.36 3.86 -24.47
N GLU A 10 40.29 3.83 -25.79
CA GLU A 10 39.67 4.89 -26.59
C GLU A 10 38.17 4.97 -26.31
N MET A 11 37.48 3.84 -26.26
CA MET A 11 36.05 3.80 -25.90
C MET A 11 35.80 4.37 -24.51
N ALA A 12 36.67 4.05 -23.55
CA ALA A 12 36.62 4.56 -22.19
C ALA A 12 36.79 6.08 -22.11
N GLN A 13 37.77 6.64 -22.85
CA GLN A 13 37.99 8.08 -22.94
C GLN A 13 36.78 8.81 -23.55
N VAL A 14 36.27 8.31 -24.68
CA VAL A 14 35.11 8.93 -25.36
C VAL A 14 33.84 8.89 -24.49
N LEU A 15 33.66 7.83 -23.71
CA LEU A 15 32.47 7.66 -22.84
C LEU A 15 32.66 8.24 -21.42
N GLY A 16 33.84 8.78 -21.09
CA GLY A 16 34.14 9.27 -19.74
C GLY A 16 34.06 8.18 -18.66
N ARG A 17 34.43 6.94 -18.97
CA ARG A 17 34.38 5.79 -18.05
C ARG A 17 35.73 5.13 -17.92
N ASN A 18 35.94 4.39 -16.83
CA ASN A 18 37.18 3.60 -16.67
C ASN A 18 37.21 2.43 -17.68
N ALA A 19 38.40 2.15 -18.26
CA ALA A 19 38.61 1.04 -19.20
C ALA A 19 38.18 -0.33 -18.63
N SER A 20 38.36 -0.55 -17.32
CA SER A 20 37.90 -1.76 -16.65
C SER A 20 36.37 -1.88 -16.63
N SER A 21 35.63 -0.77 -16.53
CA SER A 21 34.16 -0.77 -16.59
C SER A 21 33.67 -1.16 -17.98
N ILE A 22 34.29 -0.61 -19.04
CA ILE A 22 33.98 -0.98 -20.43
C ILE A 22 34.31 -2.46 -20.69
N SER A 23 35.47 -2.94 -20.24
CA SER A 23 35.85 -4.35 -20.37
C SER A 23 34.88 -5.30 -19.65
N ARG A 24 34.51 -4.99 -18.39
CA ARG A 24 33.53 -5.79 -17.63
C ARG A 24 32.16 -5.80 -18.29
N GLU A 25 31.72 -4.68 -18.84
CA GLU A 25 30.43 -4.55 -19.50
C GLU A 25 30.37 -5.37 -20.79
N LEU A 26 31.39 -5.23 -21.64
CA LEU A 26 31.53 -6.03 -22.86
C LEU A 26 31.58 -7.52 -22.54
N ARG A 27 32.40 -7.95 -21.58
CA ARG A 27 32.49 -9.36 -21.17
C ARG A 27 31.15 -9.91 -20.64
N ARG A 28 30.39 -9.10 -19.91
CA ARG A 28 29.13 -9.53 -19.29
C ARG A 28 27.95 -9.58 -20.28
N ASN A 29 27.95 -8.69 -21.28
CA ASN A 29 26.77 -8.45 -22.12
C ASN A 29 27.00 -8.61 -23.63
N SER A 30 28.21 -8.96 -24.10
CA SER A 30 28.40 -9.38 -25.49
C SER A 30 27.61 -10.66 -25.79
N SER A 31 27.05 -10.75 -27.00
CA SER A 31 26.38 -11.97 -27.46
C SER A 31 27.41 -13.04 -27.81
N THR A 32 27.29 -14.23 -27.21
CA THR A 32 28.09 -15.41 -27.59
C THR A 32 27.78 -15.86 -29.01
N ILE A 33 26.55 -15.67 -29.48
CA ILE A 33 26.07 -16.14 -30.79
C ILE A 33 26.57 -15.21 -31.91
N TYR A 34 26.47 -13.89 -31.70
CA TYR A 34 26.82 -12.90 -32.73
C TYR A 34 28.21 -12.30 -32.56
N GLY A 35 28.99 -12.77 -31.58
CA GLY A 35 30.33 -12.26 -31.23
C GLY A 35 30.40 -10.75 -30.94
N SER A 36 29.26 -10.08 -30.75
CA SER A 36 29.16 -8.63 -30.75
C SER A 36 28.29 -8.09 -29.63
N TYR A 37 28.54 -6.84 -29.25
CA TYR A 37 27.77 -6.14 -28.24
C TYR A 37 26.51 -5.55 -28.87
N LEU A 38 25.35 -5.91 -28.32
CA LEU A 38 24.04 -5.41 -28.71
C LEU A 38 23.43 -4.71 -27.49
N ASP A 39 23.15 -3.43 -27.65
CA ASP A 39 22.67 -2.53 -26.60
C ASP A 39 21.32 -2.93 -26.01
N HIS A 40 20.32 -3.20 -26.85
CA HIS A 40 18.99 -3.64 -26.43
C HIS A 40 19.05 -4.94 -25.60
N ASN A 41 19.89 -5.89 -26.01
CA ASN A 41 20.09 -7.15 -25.28
C ASN A 41 20.86 -6.93 -23.96
N ALA A 42 21.84 -6.03 -23.95
CA ALA A 42 22.55 -5.67 -22.73
C ALA A 42 21.60 -5.06 -21.69
N GLN A 43 20.70 -4.18 -22.14
CA GLN A 43 19.66 -3.55 -21.32
C GLN A 43 18.66 -4.60 -20.78
N LEU A 44 18.09 -5.43 -21.65
CA LEU A 44 17.20 -6.53 -21.23
C LEU A 44 17.85 -7.46 -20.20
N ARG A 45 19.14 -7.78 -20.36
CA ARG A 45 19.90 -8.58 -19.38
C ARG A 45 20.10 -7.83 -18.07
N ALA A 46 20.36 -6.52 -18.11
CA ALA A 46 20.48 -5.70 -16.91
C ALA A 46 19.17 -5.66 -16.12
N ASP A 47 18.04 -5.45 -16.80
CA ASP A 47 16.72 -5.39 -16.19
C ASP A 47 16.30 -6.76 -15.63
N ASN A 48 16.56 -7.85 -16.35
CA ASN A 48 16.33 -9.21 -15.84
C ASN A 48 17.20 -9.55 -14.61
N ARG A 49 18.46 -9.11 -14.58
CA ARG A 49 19.31 -9.29 -13.39
C ARG A 49 18.78 -8.46 -12.22
N ARG A 50 18.35 -7.23 -12.47
CA ARG A 50 17.80 -6.34 -11.46
C ARG A 50 16.49 -6.88 -10.89
N SER A 51 15.59 -7.37 -11.73
CA SER A 51 14.35 -7.99 -11.28
C SER A 51 14.65 -9.19 -10.39
N ARG A 52 15.59 -10.07 -10.77
CA ARG A 52 15.99 -11.25 -9.98
C ARG A 52 16.81 -10.95 -8.73
N ALA A 53 17.48 -9.79 -8.65
CA ALA A 53 18.38 -9.47 -7.54
C ALA A 53 17.67 -9.44 -6.17
N SER A 54 16.39 -9.07 -6.14
CA SER A 54 15.56 -9.01 -4.93
C SER A 54 14.81 -10.31 -4.61
N HIS A 55 14.79 -11.30 -5.50
CA HIS A 55 14.00 -12.53 -5.37
C HIS A 55 14.74 -13.66 -4.61
N ARG A 56 15.59 -13.31 -3.64
CA ARG A 56 16.25 -14.32 -2.82
C ARG A 56 15.25 -14.86 -1.81
N MET A 57 15.06 -16.18 -1.78
CA MET A 57 14.35 -16.80 -0.67
C MET A 57 15.01 -16.37 0.63
N ARG A 58 14.21 -15.71 1.49
CA ARG A 58 14.56 -15.48 2.89
C ARG A 58 14.60 -16.87 3.56
N LEU A 59 15.51 -17.09 4.49
CA LEU A 59 15.80 -18.41 5.07
C LEU A 59 16.30 -19.47 4.07
N LYS A 60 17.62 -19.45 3.81
CA LYS A 60 18.26 -20.39 2.87
C LYS A 60 18.52 -21.79 3.45
N SER A 61 18.71 -21.89 4.76
CA SER A 61 18.92 -23.18 5.42
C SER A 61 17.58 -23.85 5.70
N ASP A 62 17.41 -25.08 5.22
CA ASP A 62 16.20 -25.86 5.46
C ASP A 62 16.00 -26.15 6.95
N GLY A 63 17.09 -26.41 7.69
CA GLY A 63 17.03 -26.62 9.14
C GLY A 63 16.52 -25.39 9.91
N VAL A 64 16.93 -24.18 9.50
CA VAL A 64 16.40 -22.94 10.11
C VAL A 64 14.91 -22.77 9.77
N ARG A 65 14.49 -23.12 8.55
CA ARG A 65 13.10 -23.00 8.12
C ARG A 65 12.20 -23.95 8.91
N GLU A 66 12.64 -25.19 9.09
CA GLU A 66 11.92 -26.20 9.84
C GLU A 66 11.78 -25.81 11.31
N TYR A 67 12.88 -25.38 11.95
CA TYR A 67 12.87 -24.90 13.33
C TYR A 67 11.93 -23.70 13.51
N VAL A 68 12.04 -22.67 12.65
CA VAL A 68 11.14 -21.50 12.69
C VAL A 68 9.68 -21.92 12.52
N THR A 69 9.39 -22.81 11.59
CA THR A 69 8.02 -23.28 11.32
C THR A 69 7.45 -24.05 12.51
N SER A 70 8.22 -24.96 13.10
CA SER A 70 7.83 -25.71 14.30
C SER A 70 7.56 -24.78 15.48
N LYS A 71 8.46 -23.84 15.77
CA LYS A 71 8.32 -22.92 16.91
C LYS A 71 7.21 -21.91 16.75
N LEU A 72 6.95 -21.43 15.52
CA LEU A 72 5.77 -20.61 15.27
C LEU A 72 4.48 -21.38 15.57
N LYS A 73 4.38 -22.67 15.21
CA LYS A 73 3.20 -23.50 15.54
C LYS A 73 3.03 -23.76 17.04
N GLU A 74 4.10 -23.64 17.82
CA GLU A 74 4.09 -23.65 19.29
C GLU A 74 3.79 -22.27 19.92
N ASP A 75 3.33 -21.28 19.14
CA ASP A 75 3.03 -19.89 19.57
C ASP A 75 4.24 -19.08 20.07
N TRP A 76 5.46 -19.46 19.66
CA TRP A 76 6.65 -18.65 19.92
C TRP A 76 6.64 -17.40 19.04
N SER A 77 7.02 -16.26 19.63
CA SER A 77 7.23 -15.03 18.85
C SER A 77 8.54 -15.10 18.05
N PRO A 78 8.63 -14.42 16.89
CA PRO A 78 9.87 -14.30 16.12
C PRO A 78 11.08 -13.86 16.96
N GLU A 79 10.86 -12.98 17.95
CA GLU A 79 11.89 -12.53 18.89
C GLU A 79 12.37 -13.65 19.82
N GLN A 80 11.47 -14.48 20.33
CA GLN A 80 11.84 -15.65 21.14
C GLN A 80 12.61 -16.68 20.33
N ILE A 81 12.17 -16.94 19.09
CA ILE A 81 12.84 -17.88 18.18
C ILE A 81 14.26 -17.39 17.87
N ALA A 82 14.42 -16.12 17.51
CA ALA A 82 15.72 -15.51 17.25
C ALA A 82 16.65 -15.53 18.47
N GLY A 83 16.10 -15.30 19.68
CA GLY A 83 16.86 -15.35 20.92
C GLY A 83 17.23 -16.76 21.39
N ARG A 84 16.46 -17.78 20.99
CA ARG A 84 16.65 -19.17 21.43
C ARG A 84 17.46 -20.03 20.47
N ILE A 85 17.41 -19.74 19.17
CA ILE A 85 17.99 -20.62 18.14
C ILE A 85 19.46 -20.94 18.38
N GLY A 86 20.28 -19.97 18.84
CA GLY A 86 21.70 -20.20 19.09
C GLY A 86 21.98 -21.05 20.34
N ILE A 87 20.99 -21.25 21.20
CA ILE A 87 21.07 -22.17 22.35
C ILE A 87 20.69 -23.59 21.90
N ASP A 88 19.57 -23.72 21.18
CA ASP A 88 19.07 -25.02 20.73
C ASP A 88 19.91 -25.59 19.56
N HIS A 89 20.46 -24.71 18.73
CA HIS A 89 21.29 -25.02 17.57
C HIS A 89 22.48 -24.03 17.48
N PRO A 90 23.62 -24.33 18.13
CA PRO A 90 24.76 -23.42 18.23
C PRO A 90 25.33 -22.93 16.89
N ASP A 91 25.22 -23.73 15.83
CA ASP A 91 25.72 -23.38 14.49
C ASP A 91 24.77 -22.45 13.70
N LEU A 92 23.58 -22.18 14.23
CA LEU A 92 22.53 -21.43 13.55
C LEU A 92 22.27 -20.10 14.25
N SER A 93 22.08 -19.05 13.45
CA SER A 93 21.60 -17.76 13.94
C SER A 93 20.59 -17.15 12.98
N ILE A 94 19.61 -16.43 13.54
CA ILE A 94 18.68 -15.66 12.76
C ILE A 94 18.17 -14.43 13.51
N SER A 95 17.93 -13.35 12.77
CA SER A 95 17.20 -12.18 13.27
C SER A 95 15.68 -12.36 13.18
N HIS A 96 14.95 -11.82 14.16
CA HIS A 96 13.48 -11.80 14.15
C HIS A 96 12.91 -11.11 12.89
N GLU A 97 13.58 -10.09 12.37
CA GLU A 97 13.19 -9.43 11.12
C GLU A 97 13.28 -10.37 9.90
N ALA A 98 14.29 -11.23 9.83
CA ALA A 98 14.38 -12.24 8.77
C ALA A 98 13.24 -13.27 8.85
N ILE A 99 12.80 -13.61 10.06
CA ILE A 99 11.61 -14.46 10.29
C ILE A 99 10.35 -13.74 9.80
N TYR A 100 10.15 -12.47 10.17
CA TYR A 100 9.00 -11.68 9.69
C TYR A 100 8.96 -11.59 8.16
N GLN A 101 10.08 -11.25 7.54
CA GLN A 101 10.17 -11.13 6.09
C GLN A 101 9.93 -12.47 5.40
N TYR A 102 10.37 -13.59 5.98
CA TYR A 102 10.05 -14.92 5.48
C TYR A 102 8.54 -15.19 5.59
N VAL A 103 7.93 -15.00 6.77
CA VAL A 103 6.49 -15.26 6.97
C VAL A 103 5.62 -14.42 6.03
N TYR A 104 5.97 -13.15 5.80
CA TYR A 104 5.17 -12.27 4.95
C TYR A 104 5.43 -12.40 3.45
N HIS A 105 6.52 -13.07 3.04
CA HIS A 105 6.90 -13.18 1.63
C HIS A 105 5.85 -13.95 0.81
N PRO A 106 5.44 -13.47 -0.39
CA PRO A 106 4.37 -14.09 -1.18
C PRO A 106 4.63 -15.55 -1.57
N SER A 107 5.89 -15.92 -1.80
CA SER A 107 6.29 -17.28 -2.20
C SER A 107 6.46 -18.25 -1.03
N THR A 108 6.15 -17.85 0.20
CA THR A 108 6.33 -18.71 1.38
C THR A 108 5.24 -19.78 1.44
N PRO A 109 5.62 -21.08 1.56
CA PRO A 109 4.64 -22.15 1.75
C PRO A 109 3.82 -21.93 3.02
N ASN A 110 2.53 -22.24 2.97
CA ASN A 110 1.61 -22.14 4.11
C ASN A 110 1.62 -20.75 4.81
N ARG A 111 1.91 -19.69 4.05
CA ARG A 111 1.97 -18.30 4.53
C ARG A 111 0.79 -17.91 5.43
N GLN A 112 -0.44 -18.30 5.07
CA GLN A 112 -1.63 -17.93 5.82
C GLN A 112 -1.69 -18.60 7.21
N GLU A 113 -1.21 -19.85 7.31
CA GLU A 113 -1.08 -20.58 8.58
C GLU A 113 -0.01 -19.93 9.45
N LEU A 114 1.18 -19.69 8.89
CA LEU A 114 2.30 -19.05 9.59
C LEU A 114 1.96 -17.65 10.11
N ILE A 115 1.23 -16.86 9.32
CA ILE A 115 0.73 -15.55 9.79
C ILE A 115 -0.21 -15.73 10.97
N GLY A 116 -1.06 -16.77 10.97
CA GLY A 116 -1.99 -17.09 12.04
C GLY A 116 -1.31 -17.42 13.38
N CYS A 117 -0.16 -18.07 13.31
CA CYS A 117 0.70 -18.44 14.44
C CYS A 117 1.43 -17.24 15.09
N LEU A 118 1.51 -16.08 14.42
CA LEU A 118 2.13 -14.90 15.03
C LEU A 118 1.27 -14.42 16.21
N ARG A 119 1.88 -14.03 17.34
CA ARG A 119 1.14 -13.46 18.49
C ARG A 119 0.29 -12.24 18.15
N ARG A 120 0.76 -11.45 17.17
CA ARG A 120 0.06 -10.30 16.60
C ARG A 120 -0.67 -10.63 15.30
N SER A 121 -0.86 -11.92 14.97
CA SER A 121 -1.53 -12.39 13.75
C SER A 121 -2.74 -11.51 13.57
N HIS A 122 -2.66 -10.62 12.56
CA HIS A 122 -3.41 -9.36 12.56
C HIS A 122 -4.81 -9.67 13.01
N ARG A 123 -5.13 -9.37 14.28
CA ARG A 123 -6.47 -9.62 14.81
C ARG A 123 -7.29 -8.78 13.88
N ARG A 124 -7.98 -9.42 12.92
CA ARG A 124 -8.94 -8.74 12.07
C ARG A 124 -9.75 -8.01 13.10
N ARG A 125 -9.66 -6.68 13.11
CA ARG A 125 -10.36 -5.86 14.07
C ARG A 125 -11.76 -6.41 13.98
N LYS A 126 -12.24 -7.14 15.00
CA LYS A 126 -13.62 -7.60 15.00
C LYS A 126 -14.35 -6.29 14.72
N ARG A 127 -15.12 -6.21 13.63
CA ARG A 127 -16.14 -5.15 13.57
C ARG A 127 -16.83 -5.38 14.89
N LYS A 128 -16.63 -4.49 15.85
CA LYS A 128 -17.47 -4.47 17.04
C LYS A 128 -18.83 -4.40 16.39
N GLY A 129 -19.56 -5.52 16.40
CA GLY A 129 -20.95 -5.49 16.04
C GLY A 129 -21.47 -4.36 16.89
N ARG A 130 -21.91 -3.28 16.27
CA ARG A 130 -22.74 -2.33 17.00
C ARG A 130 -23.78 -3.25 17.63
N ALA A 131 -23.87 -3.26 18.96
CA ALA A 131 -25.05 -3.82 19.60
C ALA A 131 -26.24 -3.31 18.77
N PRO A 132 -27.18 -4.17 18.36
CA PRO A 132 -28.25 -3.78 17.46
C PRO A 132 -28.79 -2.46 17.97
N ASP A 133 -28.60 -1.43 17.16
CA ASP A 133 -28.66 -0.06 17.61
C ASP A 133 -30.05 0.16 18.20
N LYS A 134 -30.14 0.24 19.54
CA LYS A 134 -31.39 0.64 20.20
C LYS A 134 -31.76 2.08 19.83
N HIS A 135 -30.88 2.82 19.14
CA HIS A 135 -31.24 3.99 18.38
C HIS A 135 -31.53 3.63 16.92
N ARG A 136 -32.72 3.03 16.71
CA ARG A 136 -33.45 3.28 15.45
C ARG A 136 -33.43 4.80 15.22
N SER A 137 -32.91 5.23 14.08
CA SER A 137 -32.91 6.64 13.70
C SER A 137 -34.35 7.18 13.80
N LYS A 138 -34.59 8.11 14.74
CA LYS A 138 -35.86 8.82 14.96
C LYS A 138 -36.19 9.83 13.83
N ILE A 139 -35.89 9.48 12.58
CA ILE A 139 -36.24 10.31 11.42
C ILE A 139 -37.30 9.55 10.63
N THR A 140 -38.56 9.87 10.91
CA THR A 140 -39.72 9.35 10.18
C THR A 140 -39.57 9.71 8.69
N GLY A 141 -39.72 8.73 7.80
CA GLY A 141 -39.65 8.97 6.35
C GLY A 141 -38.25 9.26 5.80
N ARG A 142 -37.18 8.89 6.52
CA ARG A 142 -35.80 9.05 6.00
C ARG A 142 -35.63 8.28 4.68
N VAL A 143 -35.30 9.00 3.62
CA VAL A 143 -34.83 8.42 2.35
C VAL A 143 -33.33 8.16 2.48
N GLY A 144 -32.92 6.92 2.26
CA GLY A 144 -31.51 6.53 2.31
C GLY A 144 -30.74 6.98 1.07
N ILE A 145 -29.42 7.12 1.19
CA ILE A 145 -28.55 7.53 0.07
C ILE A 145 -28.59 6.50 -1.06
N GLU A 146 -28.81 5.23 -0.73
CA GLU A 146 -29.00 4.12 -1.67
C GLU A 146 -30.22 4.28 -2.59
N GLN A 147 -31.19 5.13 -2.23
CA GLN A 147 -32.39 5.40 -3.04
C GLN A 147 -32.22 6.60 -3.99
N ARG A 148 -31.04 7.22 -4.04
CA ARG A 148 -30.76 8.35 -4.95
C ARG A 148 -30.96 7.95 -6.42
N PRO A 149 -31.45 8.85 -7.28
CA PRO A 149 -31.50 8.63 -8.72
C PRO A 149 -30.10 8.31 -9.28
N ARG A 150 -30.02 7.36 -10.23
CA ARG A 150 -28.74 6.90 -10.81
C ARG A 150 -27.97 8.03 -11.51
N GLU A 151 -28.67 8.98 -12.08
CA GLU A 151 -28.10 10.18 -12.74
C GLU A 151 -27.14 10.97 -11.82
N VAL A 152 -27.44 11.06 -10.51
CA VAL A 152 -26.63 11.80 -9.53
C VAL A 152 -25.23 11.16 -9.35
N GLU A 153 -25.08 9.86 -9.61
CA GLU A 153 -23.77 9.17 -9.49
C GLU A 153 -22.80 9.53 -10.61
N THR A 154 -23.32 9.89 -11.77
CA THR A 154 -22.48 10.30 -12.91
C THR A 154 -21.76 11.63 -12.65
N ARG A 155 -22.28 12.46 -11.73
CA ARG A 155 -21.77 13.80 -11.42
C ARG A 155 -21.66 14.69 -12.66
N ALA A 156 -22.49 14.43 -13.67
CA ALA A 156 -22.43 15.08 -14.98
C ALA A 156 -23.16 16.44 -15.03
N ARG A 157 -24.02 16.75 -14.07
CA ARG A 157 -24.77 18.01 -13.98
C ARG A 157 -24.47 18.76 -12.70
N PHE A 158 -24.61 20.08 -12.76
CA PHE A 158 -24.64 20.95 -11.58
C PHE A 158 -26.00 20.89 -10.89
N GLY A 159 -26.03 21.03 -9.57
CA GLY A 159 -27.27 21.18 -8.78
C GLY A 159 -27.55 20.01 -7.82
N ASP A 160 -26.74 18.96 -7.85
CA ASP A 160 -26.84 17.87 -6.89
C ASP A 160 -26.00 18.21 -5.64
N TRP A 161 -26.64 18.80 -4.63
CA TRP A 161 -25.99 19.24 -3.39
C TRP A 161 -26.05 18.18 -2.29
N GLU A 162 -24.92 17.96 -1.61
CA GLU A 162 -24.83 17.14 -0.40
C GLU A 162 -24.54 18.04 0.81
N ALA A 163 -25.41 17.99 1.81
CA ALA A 163 -25.28 18.77 3.04
C ALA A 163 -24.92 17.86 4.23
N ASP A 164 -23.96 18.29 5.04
CA ASP A 164 -23.59 17.67 6.31
C ASP A 164 -23.39 18.75 7.38
N THR A 165 -23.33 18.36 8.64
CA THR A 165 -23.15 19.27 9.77
C THR A 165 -21.98 18.81 10.64
N LEU A 166 -20.93 19.62 10.67
CA LEU A 166 -19.81 19.41 11.58
C LEU A 166 -20.13 20.00 12.94
N ILE A 167 -20.00 19.19 13.99
CA ILE A 167 -20.26 19.57 15.37
C ILE A 167 -19.01 19.42 16.23
N SER A 168 -18.76 20.39 17.10
CA SER A 168 -17.79 20.23 18.17
C SER A 168 -18.43 19.59 19.39
N ARG A 169 -17.70 18.71 20.08
CA ARG A 169 -18.17 18.09 21.33
C ARG A 169 -18.47 19.12 22.43
N GLN A 170 -17.79 20.26 22.41
CA GLN A 170 -17.82 21.27 23.47
C GLN A 170 -18.70 22.50 23.13
N SER A 171 -19.33 22.55 21.96
CA SER A 171 -20.15 23.68 21.53
C SER A 171 -21.52 23.26 21.05
N LYS A 172 -22.52 24.12 21.28
CA LYS A 172 -23.87 23.96 20.71
C LYS A 172 -23.92 24.40 19.23
N ALA A 173 -22.97 25.24 18.83
CA ALA A 173 -22.84 25.70 17.45
C ALA A 173 -22.45 24.54 16.53
N ALA A 174 -22.82 24.69 15.27
CA ALA A 174 -22.54 23.72 14.23
C ALA A 174 -22.07 24.43 12.95
N LEU A 175 -21.29 23.75 12.13
CA LEU A 175 -20.91 24.24 10.81
C LEU A 175 -21.65 23.41 9.76
N LEU A 176 -22.61 24.01 9.08
CA LEU A 176 -23.25 23.44 7.91
C LEU A 176 -22.26 23.45 6.75
N THR A 177 -22.06 22.29 6.14
CA THR A 177 -21.22 22.12 4.96
C THR A 177 -22.08 21.62 3.82
N MET A 178 -22.09 22.32 2.71
CA MET A 178 -22.83 21.94 1.50
C MET A 178 -21.86 21.85 0.34
N VAL A 179 -21.87 20.71 -0.35
CA VAL A 179 -20.95 20.44 -1.46
C VAL A 179 -21.74 20.06 -2.70
N GLU A 180 -21.50 20.78 -3.79
CA GLU A 180 -22.07 20.44 -5.10
C GLU A 180 -21.25 19.30 -5.74
N ARG A 181 -21.92 18.25 -6.20
CA ARG A 181 -21.27 16.98 -6.53
C ARG A 181 -20.50 16.98 -7.85
N SER A 182 -20.80 17.87 -8.80
CA SER A 182 -20.08 17.95 -10.07
C SER A 182 -18.84 18.84 -9.95
N SER A 183 -19.05 20.11 -9.62
CA SER A 183 -18.05 21.18 -9.50
C SER A 183 -17.21 21.13 -8.24
N ARG A 184 -17.65 20.41 -7.19
CA ARG A 184 -17.06 20.43 -5.84
C ARG A 184 -17.13 21.80 -5.16
N LEU A 185 -17.99 22.70 -5.63
CA LEU A 185 -18.22 23.98 -4.97
C LEU A 185 -18.70 23.74 -3.53
N VAL A 186 -18.05 24.41 -2.57
CA VAL A 186 -18.36 24.28 -1.15
C VAL A 186 -18.98 25.57 -0.63
N GLN A 187 -20.14 25.45 0.02
CA GLN A 187 -20.76 26.50 0.82
C GLN A 187 -20.69 26.11 2.29
N LEU A 188 -20.29 27.07 3.12
CA LEU A 188 -20.16 26.89 4.56
C LEU A 188 -21.02 27.93 5.29
N GLU A 189 -21.73 27.48 6.33
CA GLU A 189 -22.48 28.39 7.19
C GLU A 189 -22.37 27.97 8.66
N LYS A 190 -22.01 28.93 9.51
CA LYS A 190 -22.01 28.72 10.95
C LYS A 190 -23.43 28.87 11.48
N LEU A 191 -23.91 27.84 12.18
CA LEU A 191 -25.18 27.80 12.89
C LEU A 191 -24.92 27.95 14.39
N ASP A 192 -25.71 28.76 15.08
CA ASP A 192 -25.61 28.90 16.54
C ASP A 192 -26.12 27.65 17.29
N ALA A 193 -27.02 26.88 16.65
CA ALA A 193 -27.51 25.60 17.14
C ALA A 193 -27.87 24.64 16.00
N LYS A 194 -27.77 23.33 16.27
CA LYS A 194 -28.12 22.24 15.33
C LYS A 194 -29.63 21.95 15.21
N THR A 195 -30.46 22.98 15.27
CA THR A 195 -31.92 22.84 15.14
C THR A 195 -32.33 22.73 13.67
N SER A 196 -33.37 21.96 13.36
CA SER A 196 -33.89 21.80 12.00
C SER A 196 -34.22 23.14 11.33
N THR A 197 -34.85 24.06 12.07
CA THR A 197 -35.25 25.38 11.56
C THR A 197 -34.06 26.19 11.07
N LEU A 198 -33.01 26.34 11.89
CA LEU A 198 -31.79 27.08 11.51
C LEU A 198 -31.08 26.41 10.33
N THR A 199 -30.98 25.07 10.32
CA THR A 199 -30.37 24.34 9.20
C THR A 199 -31.15 24.56 7.90
N SER A 200 -32.48 24.48 7.93
CA SER A 200 -33.32 24.70 6.73
C SER A 200 -33.21 26.13 6.21
N GLN A 201 -33.24 27.13 7.10
CA GLN A 201 -33.09 28.54 6.72
C GLN A 201 -31.72 28.81 6.07
N ALA A 202 -30.65 28.27 6.66
CA ALA A 202 -29.30 28.38 6.11
C ALA A 202 -29.18 27.72 4.73
N ILE A 203 -29.71 26.50 4.56
CA ILE A 203 -29.71 25.81 3.27
C ILE A 203 -30.45 26.64 2.21
N ILE A 204 -31.66 27.11 2.52
CA ILE A 204 -32.45 27.95 1.60
C ILE A 204 -31.66 29.20 1.24
N SER A 205 -31.18 29.96 2.24
CA SER A 205 -30.43 31.19 2.01
C SER A 205 -29.19 30.99 1.15
N ARG A 206 -28.49 29.86 1.32
CA ARG A 206 -27.26 29.54 0.57
C ARG A 206 -27.52 29.00 -0.82
N LEU A 207 -28.63 28.31 -1.03
CA LEU A 207 -28.98 27.74 -2.34
C LEU A 207 -29.75 28.70 -3.24
N LEU A 208 -30.41 29.72 -2.67
CA LEU A 208 -31.18 30.71 -3.44
C LEU A 208 -30.34 31.49 -4.48
N CYS A 209 -29.02 31.57 -4.33
CA CYS A 209 -28.15 32.23 -5.29
C CYS A 209 -27.74 31.35 -6.48
N PHE A 210 -28.17 30.08 -6.50
CA PHE A 210 -27.92 29.15 -7.58
C PHE A 210 -29.19 28.91 -8.41
N PRO A 211 -29.03 28.71 -9.73
CA PRO A 211 -30.14 28.45 -10.64
C PRO A 211 -30.82 27.10 -10.37
#